data_AF-A0A956ACK7-F1
#
_entry.id   AF-A0A956ACK7-F1
#
_cell.length_a   1.000
_cell.length_b   1.000
_cell.length_c   1.000
_cell.angle_alpha   90.00
_cell.angle_beta   90.00
_cell.angle_gamma   90.00
#
_symmetry.space_group_name_H-M   'P 1'
#
loop_
_entity.id
_entity.type
_entity.pdbx_description
1 polymer ?
#
loop_
_entity_poly.entity_id
_entity_poly.type
_entity_poly.pdbx_seq_one_letter_code
_entity_poly.pdbx_strand_id
1 'polypeptide(L)' 'MTGPIVIIALVVVFMFLFFYFIPVGLWIAAKASGAGVSIFTLVGMRLRRVSPAAIVNPRISVVKAGLDISVQEL' A
#
# COMPACT_ATOMS: atom_id res chain seq x y z
N MET A 1 -5.61 9.14 36.89
CA MET A 1 -4.95 9.96 35.83
C MET A 1 -4.13 9.12 34.84
N THR A 2 -3.93 7.82 35.08
CA THR A 2 -3.17 6.91 34.21
C THR A 2 -3.97 6.27 33.07
N GLY A 3 -5.29 6.07 33.24
CA GLY A 3 -6.16 5.46 32.22
C GLY A 3 -6.11 6.11 30.82
N PRO A 4 -6.23 7.46 30.71
CA PRO A 4 -6.18 8.14 29.41
C PRO A 4 -4.83 7.99 28.70
N ILE A 5 -3.73 7.96 29.46
CA ILE A 5 -2.36 7.86 28.94
C ILE A 5 -2.14 6.49 28.28
N VAL A 6 -2.64 5.42 28.91
CA VAL A 6 -2.55 4.06 28.37
C VAL A 6 -3.34 3.91 27.06
N ILE A 7 -4.53 4.51 26.99
CA ILE A 7 -5.36 4.50 25.78
C ILE A 7 -4.64 5.23 24.64
N ILE A 8 -4.10 6.42 24.90
CA ILE A 8 -3.36 7.20 23.90
C ILE A 8 -2.14 6.41 23.41
N ALA A 9 -1.37 5.79 24.32
CA ALA A 9 -0.22 4.97 23.94
C ALA A 9 -0.62 3.79 23.03
N LEU A 10 -1.73 3.10 23.33
CA LEU A 10 -2.24 2.01 22.49
C LEU A 10 -2.65 2.49 21.10
N VAL A 11 -3.35 3.62 21.01
CA VAL A 11 -3.76 4.21 19.72
C VAL A 11 -2.54 4.57 18.88
N VAL A 12 -1.52 5.19 19.49
CA VAL A 12 -0.28 5.56 18.80
C VAL A 12 0.43 4.32 18.26
N VAL A 13 0.61 3.28 19.08
CA VAL A 13 1.24 2.02 18.66
C VAL A 13 0.45 1.36 17.53
N PHE A 14 -0.88 1.30 17.65
CA PHE A 14 -1.74 0.74 16.60
C PHE A 14 -1.60 1.52 15.28
N MET A 15 -1.55 2.85 15.37
CA MET A 15 -1.37 3.74 14.21
C MET A 15 -0.03 3.47 13.52
N PHE A 16 1.07 3.37 14.28
CA PHE A 16 2.38 3.02 13.73
C PHE A 16 2.38 1.65 13.07
N LEU A 17 1.76 0.65 13.69
CA LEU A 17 1.65 -0.69 13.12
C LEU A 17 0.85 -0.69 11.81
N PHE A 18 -0.26 0.04 11.79
CA PHE A 18 -1.11 0.20 10.61
C PHE A 18 -0.37 0.86 9.45
N PHE A 19 0.32 1.98 9.70
CA PHE A 19 1.12 2.67 8.68
C PHE A 19 2.35 1.87 8.25
N TYR A 20 2.92 1.02 9.11
CA TYR A 20 4.02 0.13 8.73
C TYR A 20 3.54 -1.02 7.83
N PHE A 21 2.37 -1.58 8.15
CA PHE A 21 1.82 -2.74 7.45
C PHE A 21 1.23 -2.35 6.10
N ILE A 22 0.58 -1.20 6.00
CA ILE A 22 -0.01 -0.71 4.75
C ILE A 22 1.01 0.18 4.06
N PRO A 23 1.46 -0.15 2.84
CA PRO A 23 2.40 0.68 2.09
C PRO A 23 1.69 1.93 1.52
N VAL A 24 1.33 2.89 2.38
CA VAL A 24 0.58 4.10 2.01
C VAL A 24 1.37 4.95 1.02
N GLY A 25 2.70 5.06 1.18
CA GLY A 25 3.56 5.78 0.23
C GLY A 25 3.48 5.21 -1.19
N LEU A 26 3.50 3.88 -1.32
CA LEU A 26 3.37 3.21 -2.63
C LEU A 26 1.96 3.38 -3.20
N TRP A 27 0.93 3.34 -2.35
CA TRP A 27 -0.45 3.58 -2.75
C TRP A 27 -0.65 4.98 -3.33
N ILE A 28 -0.11 6.00 -2.66
CA ILE A 28 -0.18 7.39 -3.13
C ILE A 28 0.57 7.52 -4.47
N ALA A 29 1.76 6.93 -4.59
CA ALA A 29 2.53 6.95 -5.85
C ALA A 29 1.77 6.29 -7.01
N ALA A 30 1.11 5.16 -6.75
CA ALA A 30 0.29 4.47 -7.73
C ALA A 30 -0.90 5.33 -8.18
N LYS A 31 -1.62 5.95 -7.22
CA LYS A 31 -2.76 6.82 -7.48
C LYS A 31 -2.36 8.08 -8.25
N ALA A 32 -1.23 8.71 -7.88
CA ALA A 32 -0.69 9.89 -8.55
C ALA A 32 -0.27 9.60 -10.00
N SER A 33 0.08 8.35 -10.31
CA SER A 33 0.51 7.92 -11.64
C SER A 33 -0.63 7.49 -12.57
N GLY A 34 -1.89 7.56 -12.12
CA GLY A 34 -3.05 6.99 -12.84
C GLY A 34 -3.17 5.46 -12.72
N ALA A 35 -2.14 4.78 -12.21
CA ALA A 35 -2.12 3.35 -11.93
C ALA A 35 -2.73 3.01 -10.55
N GLY A 36 -3.88 3.59 -10.22
CA GLY A 36 -4.51 3.45 -8.90
C GLY A 36 -4.76 1.98 -8.53
N VAL A 37 -4.14 1.51 -7.45
CA VAL A 37 -4.35 0.17 -6.86
C VAL A 37 -5.13 0.33 -5.55
N SER A 38 -5.97 -0.63 -5.18
CA SER A 38 -6.66 -0.59 -3.89
C SER A 38 -5.67 -0.86 -2.74
N ILE A 39 -5.86 -0.18 -1.60
CA ILE A 39 -5.13 -0.46 -0.36
C ILE A 39 -5.29 -1.93 0.03
N PHE A 40 -6.48 -2.50 -0.15
CA PHE A 40 -6.72 -3.92 0.13
C PHE A 40 -5.89 -4.84 -0.76
N THR A 41 -5.64 -4.46 -2.02
CA THR A 41 -4.75 -5.21 -2.91
C THR A 41 -3.31 -5.18 -2.41
N LEU A 42 -2.82 -4.02 -1.96
CA LEU A 42 -1.46 -3.89 -1.42
C LEU A 42 -1.24 -4.70 -0.14
N VAL A 43 -2.26 -4.73 0.74
CA VAL A 43 -2.27 -5.58 1.93
C VAL A 43 -2.33 -7.05 1.55
N GLY A 44 -3.19 -7.41 0.58
CA GLY A 44 -3.29 -8.77 0.05
C GLY A 44 -1.98 -9.28 -0.57
N MET A 45 -1.23 -8.39 -1.25
CA MET A 45 0.10 -8.71 -1.77
C MET A 45 1.07 -9.07 -0.63
N ARG A 46 1.11 -8.27 0.44
CA ARG A 46 1.93 -8.59 1.63
C ARG A 46 1.52 -9.91 2.29
N LEU A 47 0.22 -10.19 2.39
CA LEU A 47 -0.28 -11.45 2.96
C LEU A 47 0.15 -12.67 2.11
N ARG A 48 0.16 -12.51 0.78
CA ARG A 48 0.65 -13.52 -0.17
C ARG A 48 2.18 -13.56 -0.29
N ARG A 49 2.90 -12.81 0.54
CA ARG A 49 4.37 -12.64 0.52
C ARG A 49 4.93 -12.08 -0.80
N VAL A 50 4.12 -11.36 -1.56
CA VAL A 50 4.52 -10.66 -2.79
C VAL A 50 4.88 -9.22 -2.44
N SER A 51 6.04 -8.74 -2.89
CA SER A 51 6.45 -7.35 -2.70
C SER A 51 5.49 -6.43 -3.48
N PRO A 52 4.75 -5.52 -2.81
CA PRO A 52 3.83 -4.63 -3.50
C PRO A 52 4.54 -3.70 -4.50
N ALA A 53 5.79 -3.31 -4.19
CA ALA A 53 6.60 -2.46 -5.05
C ALA A 53 6.94 -3.14 -6.39
N ALA A 54 7.13 -4.45 -6.38
CA ALA A 54 7.42 -5.22 -7.59
C ALA A 54 6.24 -5.27 -8.58
N ILE A 55 5.01 -5.09 -8.10
CA ILE A 55 3.79 -5.07 -8.93
C ILE A 55 3.43 -3.63 -9.34
N VAL A 56 3.53 -2.68 -8.41
CA VAL A 56 3.09 -1.30 -8.65
C VAL A 56 4.02 -0.55 -9.59
N ASN A 57 5.33 -0.72 -9.47
CA ASN A 57 6.31 -0.03 -10.33
C ASN A 57 6.12 -0.36 -11.82
N PRO A 58 6.08 -1.64 -12.26
CA PRO A 58 5.81 -1.96 -13.65
C PRO A 58 4.42 -1.46 -14.07
N ARG A 59 3.39 -1.58 -13.23
CA ARG A 59 2.06 -1.06 -13.53
C ARG A 59 2.05 0.46 -13.79
N ILE A 60 2.84 1.24 -13.04
CA ILE A 60 3.01 2.67 -13.28
C ILE A 60 3.65 2.92 -14.65
N SER A 61 4.72 2.19 -14.98
CA SER A 61 5.42 2.32 -16.27
C SER A 61 4.51 1.97 -17.46
N VAL A 62 3.71 0.93 -17.32
CA VAL A 62 2.70 0.48 -18.30
C VAL A 62 1.64 1.54 -18.56
N VAL A 63 1.02 2.05 -17.49
CA VAL A 63 -0.03 3.07 -17.59
C VAL A 63 0.53 4.37 -18.20
N LYS A 64 1.76 4.74 -17.85
CA LYS A 64 2.44 5.90 -18.46
C LYS A 64 2.85 5.68 -19.91
N ALA A 65 3.12 4.43 -20.32
CA ALA A 65 3.43 4.08 -21.69
C ALA A 65 2.18 3.99 -22.59
N GLY A 66 0.98 4.09 -22.03
CA GLY A 66 -0.28 3.93 -22.77
C GLY A 66 -0.51 2.50 -23.26
N LEU A 67 0.22 1.53 -22.70
CA LEU A 67 0.06 0.12 -23.00
C LEU A 67 -0.94 -0.46 -21.99
N ASP A 68 -1.97 -1.14 -22.47
CA ASP A 68 -2.95 -1.83 -21.61
C ASP A 68 -2.54 -3.29 -21.45
N ILE A 69 -1.48 -3.55 -20.68
CA ILE A 69 -1.08 -4.92 -20.32
C ILE A 69 -1.67 -5.30 -18.96
N SER A 70 -2.31 -6.47 -18.96
CA SER A 70 -3.02 -7.01 -17.81
C SER A 70 -2.03 -7.49 -16.75
N VAL A 71 -2.38 -7.35 -15.47
CA VAL A 71 -1.52 -7.73 -14.32
C VAL A 71 -1.22 -9.24 -14.29
N GLN A 72 -1.93 -10.06 -15.08
CA GLN A 72 -1.69 -11.48 -15.26
C GLN A 72 -0.54 -11.81 -16.23
N GLU A 73 -0.09 -10.85 -17.04
CA GLU A 73 1.02 -11.01 -18.00
C GLU A 73 2.37 -10.47 -17.46
N LEU A 74 2.37 -9.90 -16.25
CA LEU A 74 3.55 -9.43 -15.50
C LEU A 74 3.92 -10.43 -14.39
#